data_AF-A0A9P8AG12-F1
#
_entry.id   AF-A0A9P8AG12-F1
#
_cell.length_a   1.000
_cell.length_b   1.000
_cell.length_c   1.000
_cell.angle_alpha   90.00
_cell.angle_beta   90.00
_cell.angle_gamma   90.00
#
_symmetry.space_group_name_H-M   'P 1'
#
loop_
_entity.id
_entity.type
_entity.pdbx_description
1 polymer ?
#
loop_
_entity_poly.entity_id
_entity_poly.type
_entity_poly.pdbx_seq_one_letter_code
_entity_poly.pdbx_strand_id
1 'polypeptide(L)'
;MRFKGWIHIYHISILPTLVSPPTYYRKMATLEIQFANETLTLWRWPTSNDLPSPFDIPHQTAIVLKDKINRPSETFPPSGMVVSAASLGPHNWNTDIAGHLGIPVVLKFATGEENISLLQREATFYENELRRLQGSVVPRCYGLYQGKEDRGDCGLNVSTSCLVLEYCSGHVGGHAMTCSEFKQRAKLAISCLHQAGVGHGKLYDKRNILDLGYRQGIRIVDFAGAYLHECLDAGPGYGMDHGYLGGACGELESIFSSTSKDIESRGSP
;
A
#
# COMPACT_ATOMS: atom_id res chain seq x y z
N MET A 1 54.39 -32.45 -34.90
CA MET A 1 54.00 -31.28 -34.09
C MET A 1 52.69 -31.60 -33.37
N ARG A 2 52.75 -31.77 -32.04
CA ARG A 2 51.59 -32.01 -31.17
C ARG A 2 51.40 -30.77 -30.31
N PHE A 3 50.31 -30.03 -30.49
CA PHE A 3 49.93 -28.97 -29.57
C PHE A 3 49.04 -29.55 -28.46
N LYS A 4 49.58 -29.58 -27.24
CA LYS A 4 48.83 -29.67 -25.99
C LYS A 4 48.52 -28.23 -25.57
N GLY A 5 47.25 -27.84 -25.58
CA GLY A 5 46.77 -26.57 -25.03
C GLY A 5 45.89 -26.84 -23.82
N TRP A 6 46.31 -26.35 -22.67
CA TRP A 6 45.63 -26.49 -21.37
C TRP A 6 44.44 -25.52 -21.32
N ILE A 7 43.28 -26.00 -20.88
CA ILE A 7 42.13 -25.16 -20.54
C ILE A 7 42.25 -24.82 -19.05
N HIS A 8 42.52 -23.56 -18.74
CA HIS A 8 42.34 -23.04 -17.39
C HIS A 8 40.86 -22.73 -17.17
N ILE A 9 40.18 -23.57 -16.39
CA ILE A 9 38.86 -23.28 -15.83
C ILE A 9 39.12 -22.41 -14.59
N TYR A 10 38.73 -21.14 -14.64
CA TYR A 10 38.63 -20.33 -13.43
C TYR A 10 37.42 -20.78 -12.63
N HIS A 11 37.66 -21.47 -11.53
CA HIS A 11 36.67 -21.76 -10.51
C HIS A 11 36.42 -20.47 -9.72
N ILE A 12 35.47 -19.65 -10.14
CA ILE A 12 34.97 -18.54 -9.32
C ILE A 12 34.10 -19.18 -8.23
N SER A 13 34.71 -19.47 -7.10
CA SER A 13 33.99 -19.78 -5.88
C SER A 13 33.30 -18.51 -5.41
N ILE A 14 32.01 -18.36 -5.76
CA ILE A 14 31.15 -17.33 -5.18
C ILE A 14 30.94 -17.72 -3.71
N LEU A 15 31.74 -17.13 -2.82
CA LEU A 15 31.42 -17.08 -1.41
C LEU A 15 30.14 -16.25 -1.26
N PRO A 16 29.11 -16.72 -0.55
CA PRO A 16 28.00 -15.87 -0.19
C PRO A 16 28.53 -14.86 0.83
N THR A 17 28.80 -13.63 0.40
CA THR A 17 28.95 -12.50 1.32
C THR A 17 27.58 -12.21 1.90
N LEU A 18 27.22 -12.99 2.93
CA LEU A 18 26.27 -12.61 3.96
C LEU A 18 26.84 -11.36 4.63
N VAL A 19 26.55 -10.19 4.07
CA VAL A 19 26.71 -8.91 4.77
C VAL A 19 25.77 -8.99 5.96
N SER A 20 26.34 -9.32 7.12
CA SER A 20 25.59 -9.33 8.37
C SER A 20 25.18 -7.89 8.65
N PRO A 21 23.89 -7.57 8.83
CA PRO A 21 23.50 -6.21 9.14
C PRO A 21 24.12 -5.79 10.49
N PRO A 22 24.33 -4.49 10.71
CA PRO A 22 24.82 -3.96 11.98
C PRO A 22 24.02 -4.58 13.13
N THR A 23 24.70 -4.98 14.21
CA THR A 23 24.15 -5.71 15.36
C THR A 23 22.96 -5.02 16.07
N TYR A 24 22.66 -3.77 15.71
CA TYR A 24 21.48 -3.02 16.14
C TYR A 24 20.15 -3.48 15.48
N TYR A 25 20.20 -4.11 14.31
CA TYR A 25 19.00 -4.55 13.56
C TYR A 25 18.40 -5.89 14.04
N ARG A 26 18.98 -6.53 15.05
CA ARG A 26 18.71 -7.93 15.43
C ARG A 26 17.33 -8.23 16.03
N LYS A 27 16.44 -7.24 16.12
CA LYS A 27 15.05 -7.38 16.60
C LYS A 27 14.01 -6.69 15.71
N MET A 28 14.38 -6.25 14.50
CA MET A 28 13.41 -5.58 13.63
C MET A 28 12.62 -6.61 12.85
N ALA A 29 11.31 -6.39 12.73
CA ALA A 29 10.48 -7.26 11.93
C ALA A 29 10.94 -7.26 10.46
N THR A 30 11.00 -8.43 9.83
CA THR A 30 11.35 -8.56 8.41
C THR A 30 10.16 -8.95 7.56
N LEU A 31 10.18 -8.49 6.31
CA LEU A 31 9.27 -8.89 5.26
C LEU A 31 10.07 -9.50 4.12
N GLU A 32 9.86 -10.79 3.87
CA GLU A 32 10.39 -11.47 2.70
C GLU A 32 9.34 -11.45 1.59
N ILE A 33 9.68 -10.89 0.43
CA ILE A 33 8.78 -10.80 -0.72
C ILE A 33 9.28 -11.76 -1.78
N GLN A 34 8.50 -12.80 -2.05
CA GLN A 34 8.82 -13.81 -3.05
C GLN A 34 8.21 -13.43 -4.41
N PHE A 35 9.07 -13.26 -5.40
CA PHE A 35 8.74 -13.14 -6.82
C PHE A 35 9.04 -14.45 -7.55
N ALA A 36 8.66 -14.55 -8.83
CA ALA A 36 8.88 -15.76 -9.61
C ALA A 36 10.35 -16.23 -9.67
N ASN A 37 11.31 -15.29 -9.71
CA ASN A 37 12.72 -15.58 -9.94
C ASN A 37 13.65 -15.05 -8.84
N GLU A 38 13.13 -14.32 -7.86
CA GLU A 38 13.95 -13.63 -6.86
C GLU A 38 13.18 -13.44 -5.54
N THR A 39 13.91 -13.16 -4.46
CA THR A 39 13.34 -12.83 -3.16
C THR A 39 13.95 -11.52 -2.68
N LEU A 40 13.08 -10.58 -2.30
CA LEU A 40 13.48 -9.30 -1.73
C LEU A 40 13.22 -9.32 -0.23
N THR A 41 14.25 -9.10 0.57
CA THR A 41 14.13 -8.98 2.03
C THR A 41 14.15 -7.51 2.42
N LEU A 42 13.09 -7.06 3.10
CA LEU A 42 12.95 -5.72 3.63
C LEU A 42 12.85 -5.75 5.15
N TRP A 43 13.31 -4.69 5.79
CA TRP A 43 13.24 -4.49 7.23
C TRP A 43 12.16 -3.48 7.56
N ARG A 44 11.41 -3.70 8.64
CA ARG A 44 10.39 -2.76 9.07
C ARG A 44 11.01 -1.39 9.34
N TRP A 45 10.41 -0.37 8.75
CA TRP A 45 10.81 1.01 9.00
C TRP A 45 10.46 1.38 10.45
N PRO A 46 11.40 1.94 11.23
CA PRO A 46 11.10 2.38 12.59
C PRO A 46 10.08 3.51 12.53
N THR A 47 9.11 3.45 13.42
CA THR A 47 8.03 4.44 13.47
C THR A 47 8.27 5.32 14.69
N SER A 48 7.80 6.56 14.66
CA SER A 48 7.99 7.50 15.80
C SER A 48 7.45 6.97 17.14
N ASN A 49 6.62 5.92 17.11
CA ASN A 49 6.03 5.25 18.26
C ASN A 49 6.47 3.77 18.32
N ASP A 50 7.77 3.48 18.43
CA ASP A 50 8.36 2.13 18.56
C ASP A 50 8.00 1.42 19.90
N LEU A 51 6.77 1.59 20.39
CA LEU A 51 6.14 0.60 21.26
C LEU A 51 5.69 -0.55 20.37
N PRO A 52 6.13 -1.79 20.63
CA PRO A 52 5.73 -2.92 19.80
C PRO A 52 4.21 -3.03 19.80
N SER A 53 3.61 -2.94 18.61
CA SER A 53 2.18 -3.16 18.44
C SER A 53 1.87 -4.59 18.87
N PRO A 54 0.72 -4.90 19.50
CA PRO A 54 0.29 -6.27 19.73
C PRO A 54 0.11 -7.07 18.42
N PHE A 55 0.15 -6.40 17.26
CA PHE A 55 0.17 -6.99 15.92
C PHE A 55 1.58 -7.08 15.32
N ASP A 56 2.64 -6.79 16.08
CA ASP A 56 4.03 -6.95 15.64
C ASP A 56 4.37 -8.43 15.55
N ILE A 57 4.17 -8.95 14.35
CA ILE A 57 4.59 -10.30 13.98
C ILE A 57 6.07 -10.19 13.60
N PRO A 58 6.97 -10.93 14.28
CA PRO A 58 8.40 -10.68 14.19
C PRO A 58 8.98 -10.97 12.80
N HIS A 59 8.40 -11.87 12.00
CA HIS A 59 8.82 -12.07 10.60
C HIS A 59 7.62 -12.53 9.75
N GLN A 60 7.46 -11.95 8.56
CA GLN A 60 6.40 -12.30 7.63
C GLN A 60 6.96 -12.57 6.22
N THR A 61 6.29 -13.43 5.48
CA THR A 61 6.55 -13.65 4.05
C THR A 61 5.33 -13.21 3.26
N ALA A 62 5.53 -12.37 2.26
CA ALA A 62 4.55 -12.01 1.26
C ALA A 62 4.89 -12.70 -0.07
N ILE A 63 3.94 -13.46 -0.61
CA ILE A 63 4.09 -14.14 -1.90
C ILE A 63 3.28 -13.36 -2.93
N VAL A 64 3.94 -12.84 -3.96
CA VAL A 64 3.26 -12.06 -5.01
C VAL A 64 2.41 -12.99 -5.86
N LEU A 65 1.08 -12.78 -5.83
CA LEU A 65 0.10 -13.66 -6.49
C LEU A 65 -0.13 -13.28 -7.96
N LYS A 66 0.07 -12.01 -8.28
CA LYS A 66 -0.04 -11.49 -9.65
C LYS A 66 1.06 -10.45 -9.86
N ASP A 67 2.00 -10.79 -10.73
CA ASP A 67 3.02 -9.89 -11.28
C ASP A 67 2.44 -8.72 -12.10
N LYS A 68 1.12 -8.66 -12.30
CA LYS A 68 0.42 -7.73 -13.19
C LYS A 68 -0.62 -6.91 -12.43
N ILE A 69 -0.15 -5.92 -11.67
CA ILE A 69 -0.88 -4.65 -11.54
C ILE A 69 0.15 -3.57 -11.90
N ASN A 70 0.35 -3.36 -13.21
CA ASN A 70 1.32 -2.43 -13.83
C ASN A 70 2.81 -2.80 -13.69
N ARG A 71 3.33 -3.62 -14.61
CA ARG A 71 4.77 -3.61 -14.96
C ARG A 71 5.04 -2.56 -16.03
N PRO A 72 5.99 -1.62 -15.84
CA PRO A 72 6.97 -1.30 -16.87
C PRO A 72 8.00 -2.44 -16.94
N SER A 73 8.56 -2.65 -18.12
CA SER A 73 9.51 -3.69 -18.53
C SER A 73 10.66 -4.01 -17.57
N GLU A 74 10.89 -5.31 -17.33
CA GLU A 74 12.15 -6.06 -17.07
C GLU A 74 13.24 -5.53 -16.12
N THR A 75 13.07 -4.37 -15.50
CA THR A 75 14.02 -3.80 -14.53
C THR A 75 13.33 -3.68 -13.18
N PHE A 76 13.61 -4.63 -12.28
CA PHE A 76 13.16 -4.55 -10.89
C PHE A 76 14.28 -4.04 -9.97
N PRO A 77 13.99 -3.11 -9.04
CA PRO A 77 12.71 -2.41 -8.90
C PRO A 77 12.48 -1.39 -10.03
N PRO A 78 11.21 -1.20 -10.45
CA PRO A 78 10.83 -0.16 -11.40
C PRO A 78 11.11 1.23 -10.82
N SER A 79 11.45 2.20 -11.66
CA SER A 79 11.48 3.61 -11.24
C SER A 79 10.05 4.08 -10.96
N GLY A 80 9.83 4.66 -9.77
CA GLY A 80 8.53 5.21 -9.39
C GLY A 80 7.78 4.39 -8.34
N MET A 81 6.44 4.55 -8.32
CA MET A 81 5.53 3.79 -7.46
C MET A 81 4.83 2.67 -8.24
N VAL A 82 4.81 1.47 -7.65
CA VAL A 82 4.13 0.30 -8.23
C VAL A 82 3.31 -0.41 -7.15
N VAL A 83 2.20 -1.03 -7.56
CA VAL A 83 1.24 -1.69 -6.66
C VAL A 83 1.08 -3.13 -7.11
N SER A 84 1.21 -4.10 -6.22
CA SER A 84 1.08 -5.53 -6.54
C SER A 84 0.16 -6.24 -5.55
N ALA A 85 -0.61 -7.23 -6.00
CA ALA A 85 -1.39 -8.10 -5.12
C ALA A 85 -0.54 -9.27 -4.62
N ALA A 86 -0.60 -9.56 -3.33
CA ALA A 86 0.16 -10.62 -2.69
C ALA A 86 -0.66 -11.36 -1.61
N SER A 87 -0.11 -12.46 -1.12
CA SER A 87 -0.61 -13.21 0.04
C SER A 87 0.41 -13.09 1.16
N LEU A 88 -0.01 -12.56 2.31
CA LEU A 88 0.83 -12.38 3.49
C LEU A 88 0.62 -13.53 4.48
N GLY A 89 1.71 -14.10 4.98
CA GLY A 89 1.67 -15.17 5.96
C GLY A 89 2.96 -15.31 6.79
N PRO A 90 3.04 -16.30 7.70
CA PRO A 90 4.24 -16.62 8.44
C PRO A 90 5.45 -16.95 7.55
N HIS A 91 6.64 -16.73 8.10
CA HIS A 91 7.92 -17.10 7.49
C HIS A 91 7.96 -18.58 7.08
N ASN A 92 8.57 -18.89 5.92
CA ASN A 92 8.69 -20.23 5.32
C ASN A 92 7.37 -20.82 4.84
N TRP A 93 6.42 -19.96 4.47
CA TRP A 93 5.22 -20.38 3.79
C TRP A 93 5.55 -21.10 2.47
N ASN A 94 5.16 -22.38 2.34
CA ASN A 94 5.18 -23.09 1.08
C ASN A 94 3.78 -23.05 0.44
N THR A 95 3.68 -22.55 -0.80
CA THR A 95 2.44 -22.49 -1.58
C THR A 95 1.83 -23.85 -1.87
N ASP A 96 2.61 -24.92 -1.81
CA ASP A 96 2.20 -26.27 -2.21
C ASP A 96 1.29 -26.98 -1.19
N ILE A 97 1.22 -26.49 0.06
CA ILE A 97 0.54 -27.22 1.16
C ILE A 97 -0.76 -26.53 1.62
N ALA A 98 -0.99 -25.26 1.29
CA ALA A 98 -2.13 -24.52 1.85
C ALA A 98 -2.77 -23.59 0.85
N GLY A 99 -3.60 -24.16 -0.03
CA GLY A 99 -4.52 -23.38 -0.84
C GLY A 99 -5.61 -22.74 0.00
N HIS A 100 -5.32 -21.69 0.81
CA HIS A 100 -6.22 -20.60 1.28
C HIS A 100 -5.83 -19.90 2.60
N LEU A 101 -4.68 -20.19 3.23
CA LEU A 101 -4.48 -19.69 4.61
C LEU A 101 -3.90 -18.25 4.72
N GLY A 102 -3.46 -17.62 3.63
CA GLY A 102 -2.75 -16.34 3.68
C GLY A 102 -3.68 -15.13 3.61
N ILE A 103 -3.31 -14.02 4.24
CA ILE A 103 -4.09 -12.79 4.22
C ILE A 103 -3.84 -12.09 2.89
N PRO A 104 -4.87 -11.82 2.06
CA PRO A 104 -4.66 -11.09 0.82
C PRO A 104 -4.28 -9.64 1.12
N VAL A 105 -3.19 -9.18 0.52
CA VAL A 105 -2.62 -7.84 0.71
C VAL A 105 -2.27 -7.16 -0.61
N VAL A 106 -2.10 -5.84 -0.52
CA VAL A 106 -1.48 -5.00 -1.54
C VAL A 106 -0.09 -4.60 -1.06
N LEU A 107 0.90 -4.76 -1.93
CA LEU A 107 2.25 -4.25 -1.76
C LEU A 107 2.40 -2.99 -2.62
N LYS A 108 2.61 -1.83 -1.98
CA LYS A 108 2.89 -0.57 -2.68
C LYS A 108 4.38 -0.27 -2.56
N PHE A 109 5.11 -0.45 -3.66
CA PHE A 109 6.53 -0.20 -3.77
C PHE A 109 6.82 1.24 -4.17
N ALA A 110 7.93 1.77 -3.68
CA ALA A 110 8.50 3.04 -4.11
C ALA A 110 10.03 2.93 -4.21
N THR A 111 10.58 3.50 -5.27
CA THR A 111 12.02 3.73 -5.46
C THR A 111 12.33 5.20 -5.72
N GLY A 112 13.55 5.59 -5.37
CA GLY A 112 13.97 6.99 -5.43
C GLY A 112 13.46 7.78 -4.23
N GLU A 113 14.26 8.75 -3.81
CA GLU A 113 14.07 9.48 -2.55
C GLU A 113 12.70 10.18 -2.45
N GLU A 114 12.24 10.79 -3.55
CA GLU A 114 10.95 11.48 -3.60
C GLU A 114 9.76 10.53 -3.36
N ASN A 115 9.70 9.41 -4.11
CA ASN A 115 8.60 8.46 -3.96
C ASN A 115 8.63 7.74 -2.62
N ILE A 116 9.83 7.44 -2.10
CA ILE A 116 10.00 6.86 -0.77
C ILE A 116 9.47 7.82 0.30
N SER A 117 9.78 9.11 0.18
CA SER A 117 9.31 10.14 1.11
C SER A 117 7.78 10.26 1.08
N LEU A 118 7.16 10.20 -0.11
CA LEU A 118 5.69 10.17 -0.24
C LEU A 118 5.07 8.92 0.39
N LEU A 119 5.69 7.75 0.21
CA LEU A 119 5.22 6.50 0.79
C LEU A 119 5.39 6.47 2.31
N GLN A 120 6.48 7.03 2.83
CA GLN A 120 6.71 7.22 4.27
C GLN A 120 5.65 8.13 4.87
N ARG A 121 5.37 9.28 4.24
CA ARG A 121 4.31 10.20 4.66
C ARG A 121 2.96 9.48 4.71
N GLU A 122 2.61 8.74 3.66
CA GLU A 122 1.37 7.94 3.65
C GLU A 122 1.33 6.94 4.82
N ALA A 123 2.41 6.22 5.09
CA ALA A 123 2.48 5.28 6.21
C ALA A 123 2.23 5.95 7.57
N THR A 124 2.76 7.17 7.78
CA THR A 124 2.55 7.90 9.04
C THR A 124 1.07 8.23 9.29
N PHE A 125 0.29 8.55 8.25
CA PHE A 125 -1.16 8.75 8.40
C PHE A 125 -1.88 7.48 8.83
N TYR A 126 -1.49 6.32 8.27
CA TYR A 126 -2.05 5.03 8.69
C TYR A 126 -1.78 4.74 10.16
N GLU A 127 -0.55 5.00 10.63
CA GLU A 127 -0.11 4.70 11.99
C GLU A 127 -0.71 5.64 13.05
N ASN A 128 -0.96 6.89 12.67
CA ASN A 128 -1.42 7.94 13.57
C ASN A 128 -2.92 8.23 13.37
N GLU A 129 -3.27 9.18 12.51
CA GLU A 129 -4.61 9.78 12.42
C GLU A 129 -5.66 8.76 11.94
N LEU A 130 -5.28 7.86 11.03
CA LEU A 130 -6.21 6.89 10.43
C LEU A 130 -6.34 5.60 11.25
N ARG A 131 -5.63 5.46 12.37
CA ARG A 131 -5.57 4.20 13.14
C ARG A 131 -6.94 3.65 13.52
N ARG A 132 -7.91 4.53 13.86
CA ARG A 132 -9.28 4.14 14.24
C ARG A 132 -10.19 3.80 13.05
N LEU A 133 -9.76 4.15 11.83
CA LEU A 133 -10.51 4.03 10.59
C LEU A 133 -10.09 2.82 9.75
N GLN A 134 -8.98 2.17 10.13
CA GLN A 134 -8.44 1.01 9.43
C GLN A 134 -9.39 -0.19 9.45
N GLY A 135 -9.58 -0.79 8.28
CA GLY A 135 -10.50 -1.91 8.07
C GLY A 135 -11.98 -1.52 8.01
N SER A 136 -12.31 -0.22 8.08
CA SER A 136 -13.69 0.28 8.01
C SER A 136 -13.91 1.34 6.92
N VAL A 137 -13.11 2.41 6.88
CA VAL A 137 -13.20 3.43 5.81
C VAL A 137 -11.88 3.58 5.06
N VAL A 138 -10.78 3.10 5.63
CA VAL A 138 -9.48 2.96 4.95
C VAL A 138 -8.95 1.52 5.09
N PRO A 139 -8.02 1.08 4.24
CA PRO A 139 -7.35 -0.22 4.38
C PRO A 139 -6.70 -0.42 5.74
N ARG A 140 -6.59 -1.67 6.19
CA ARG A 140 -5.61 -2.01 7.24
C ARG A 140 -4.18 -1.84 6.69
N CYS A 141 -3.31 -1.24 7.49
CA CYS A 141 -1.89 -1.12 7.23
C CYS A 141 -1.14 -2.13 8.10
N TYR A 142 -0.35 -2.99 7.45
CA TYR A 142 0.49 -4.01 8.09
C TYR A 142 1.93 -3.53 8.29
N GLY A 143 2.22 -2.29 7.90
CA GLY A 143 3.50 -1.61 8.12
C GLY A 143 4.21 -1.19 6.85
N LEU A 144 5.19 -0.31 7.04
CA LEU A 144 6.16 0.11 6.03
C LEU A 144 7.48 -0.65 6.24
N TYR A 145 8.04 -1.15 5.14
CA TYR A 145 9.29 -1.89 5.12
C TYR A 145 10.25 -1.22 4.13
N GLN A 146 11.54 -1.22 4.44
CA GLN A 146 12.57 -0.62 3.61
C GLN A 146 13.75 -1.56 3.46
N GLY A 147 14.47 -1.40 2.35
CA GLY A 147 15.70 -2.11 2.09
C GLY A 147 16.56 -1.36 1.09
N LYS A 148 17.82 -1.75 1.04
CA LYS A 148 18.76 -1.34 -0.01
C LYS A 148 19.09 -2.57 -0.81
N GLU A 149 18.90 -2.47 -2.11
CA GLU A 149 19.31 -3.52 -3.03
C GLU A 149 20.64 -3.13 -3.66
N ASP A 150 21.61 -4.03 -3.57
CA ASP A 150 22.92 -3.87 -4.17
C ASP A 150 22.86 -4.35 -5.62
N ARG A 151 22.72 -3.43 -6.57
CA ARG A 151 22.63 -3.77 -7.99
C ARG A 151 24.02 -3.89 -8.63
N GLY A 152 24.63 -5.07 -8.51
CA GLY A 152 25.70 -5.56 -9.39
C GLY A 152 26.91 -4.63 -9.59
N ASP A 153 27.71 -4.92 -10.62
CA ASP A 153 29.09 -4.42 -10.85
C ASP A 153 29.27 -2.88 -10.90
N CYS A 154 28.19 -2.10 -10.90
CA CYS A 154 28.23 -0.63 -10.84
C CYS A 154 28.12 -0.05 -9.41
N GLY A 155 27.88 -0.87 -8.39
CA GLY A 155 27.91 -0.47 -6.97
C GLY A 155 26.84 0.55 -6.57
N LEU A 156 25.77 0.70 -7.35
CA LEU A 156 24.71 1.66 -7.06
C LEU A 156 23.64 1.01 -6.17
N ASN A 157 23.63 1.41 -4.89
CA ASN A 157 22.59 1.02 -3.94
C ASN A 157 21.27 1.70 -4.30
N VAL A 158 20.26 0.92 -4.69
CA VAL A 158 18.90 1.43 -4.90
C VAL A 158 18.12 1.25 -3.60
N SER A 159 17.66 2.36 -3.02
CA SER A 159 16.76 2.31 -1.86
C SER A 159 15.35 1.98 -2.34
N THR A 160 14.70 1.04 -1.65
CA THR A 160 13.35 0.56 -1.95
C THR A 160 12.53 0.58 -0.68
N SER A 161 11.28 1.04 -0.78
CA SER A 161 10.29 0.96 0.28
C SER A 161 9.05 0.20 -0.18
N CYS A 162 8.41 -0.50 0.73
CA CYS A 162 7.18 -1.26 0.50
C CYS A 162 6.19 -1.03 1.65
N LEU A 163 5.04 -0.46 1.34
CA LEU A 163 3.91 -0.36 2.25
C LEU A 163 2.97 -1.55 2.02
N VAL A 164 2.62 -2.25 3.10
CA VAL A 164 1.75 -3.43 3.03
C VAL A 164 0.35 -3.05 3.53
N LEU A 165 -0.65 -3.17 2.66
CA LEU A 165 -2.04 -2.77 2.93
C LEU A 165 -3.02 -3.94 2.73
N GLU A 166 -4.20 -3.83 3.30
CA GLU A 166 -5.34 -4.71 3.03
C GLU A 166 -5.67 -4.75 1.53
N TYR A 167 -5.89 -5.96 1.00
CA TYR A 167 -6.39 -6.11 -0.36
C TYR A 167 -7.89 -5.85 -0.43
N CYS A 168 -8.22 -4.65 -0.87
CA CYS A 168 -9.59 -4.20 -1.06
C CYS A 168 -10.09 -4.57 -2.47
N SER A 169 -10.50 -5.82 -2.69
CA SER A 169 -11.12 -6.22 -3.97
C SER A 169 -12.61 -5.91 -4.03
N GLY A 170 -13.05 -5.31 -5.14
CA GLY A 170 -14.47 -5.11 -5.42
C GLY A 170 -15.26 -6.41 -5.56
N HIS A 171 -16.56 -6.29 -5.30
CA HIS A 171 -17.66 -7.25 -5.51
C HIS A 171 -17.30 -8.71 -5.83
N VAL A 172 -16.85 -9.47 -4.83
CA VAL A 172 -16.91 -10.93 -4.89
C VAL A 172 -18.29 -11.36 -4.38
N GLY A 173 -19.26 -11.47 -5.30
CA GLY A 173 -20.56 -12.10 -5.04
C GLY A 173 -21.64 -11.23 -4.37
N GLY A 174 -21.46 -9.91 -4.32
CA GLY A 174 -22.43 -8.95 -3.76
C GLY A 174 -23.20 -8.17 -4.84
N HIS A 175 -24.36 -7.60 -4.46
CA HIS A 175 -25.07 -6.64 -5.30
C HIS A 175 -24.28 -5.32 -5.35
N ALA A 176 -24.05 -4.80 -6.57
CA ALA A 176 -23.45 -3.50 -6.78
C ALA A 176 -24.27 -2.40 -6.10
N MET A 177 -23.61 -1.41 -5.51
CA MET A 177 -24.33 -0.26 -4.99
C MET A 177 -24.91 0.55 -6.13
N THR A 178 -26.10 1.11 -5.94
CA THR A 178 -26.60 2.15 -6.83
C THR A 178 -25.71 3.38 -6.76
N CYS A 179 -25.74 4.23 -7.78
CA CYS A 179 -24.97 5.48 -7.79
C CYS A 179 -25.30 6.38 -6.58
N SER A 180 -26.55 6.38 -6.13
CA SER A 180 -26.98 7.17 -4.97
C SER A 180 -26.38 6.62 -3.67
N GLU A 181 -26.44 5.30 -3.48
CA GLU A 181 -25.85 4.65 -2.31
C GLU A 181 -24.33 4.82 -2.25
N PHE A 182 -23.66 4.66 -3.40
CA PHE A 182 -22.22 4.88 -3.51
C PHE A 182 -21.86 6.30 -3.06
N LYS A 183 -22.53 7.33 -3.60
CA LYS A 183 -22.28 8.74 -3.23
C LYS A 183 -22.53 8.99 -1.75
N GLN A 184 -23.63 8.47 -1.22
CA GLN A 184 -23.96 8.63 0.20
C GLN A 184 -22.90 7.99 1.10
N ARG A 185 -22.46 6.77 0.78
CA ARG A 185 -21.43 6.07 1.57
C ARG A 185 -20.04 6.69 1.41
N ALA A 186 -19.70 7.17 0.22
CA ALA A 186 -18.47 7.92 -0.01
C ALA A 186 -18.46 9.20 0.85
N LYS A 187 -19.58 9.95 0.89
CA LYS A 187 -19.72 11.13 1.76
C LYS A 187 -19.48 10.80 3.22
N LEU A 188 -20.10 9.72 3.72
CA LEU A 188 -19.92 9.28 5.11
C LEU A 188 -18.48 8.88 5.39
N ALA A 189 -17.82 8.14 4.49
CA ALA A 189 -16.43 7.74 4.64
C ALA A 189 -15.48 8.95 4.70
N ILE A 190 -15.71 9.96 3.86
CA ILE A 190 -14.91 11.19 3.85
C ILE A 190 -15.17 12.04 5.09
N SER A 191 -16.43 12.12 5.53
CA SER A 191 -16.76 12.76 6.80
C SER A 191 -16.03 12.09 7.96
N CYS A 192 -15.89 10.76 7.98
CA CYS A 192 -15.06 10.07 8.97
C CYS A 192 -13.57 10.43 8.89
N LEU A 193 -13.00 10.59 7.69
CA LEU A 193 -11.62 11.07 7.53
C LEU A 193 -11.46 12.49 8.10
N HIS A 194 -12.39 13.37 7.77
CA HIS A 194 -12.40 14.76 8.22
C HIS A 194 -12.57 14.85 9.74
N GLN A 195 -13.42 14.02 10.35
CA GLN A 195 -13.54 13.89 11.81
C GLN A 195 -12.25 13.40 12.47
N ALA A 196 -11.46 12.57 11.77
CA ALA A 196 -10.15 12.12 12.22
C ALA A 196 -9.05 13.18 12.00
N GLY A 197 -9.39 14.37 11.49
CA GLY A 197 -8.44 15.44 11.27
C GLY A 197 -7.64 15.30 9.98
N VAL A 198 -8.13 14.53 9.00
CA VAL A 198 -7.38 14.20 7.77
C VAL A 198 -8.14 14.65 6.53
N GLY A 199 -7.49 15.48 5.70
CA GLY A 199 -7.87 15.75 4.33
C GLY A 199 -7.06 14.87 3.39
N HIS A 200 -7.69 14.32 2.35
CA HIS A 200 -7.02 13.36 1.47
C HIS A 200 -6.22 14.02 0.34
N GLY A 201 -6.68 15.18 -0.15
CA GLY A 201 -6.01 15.98 -1.19
C GLY A 201 -6.14 15.46 -2.62
N LYS A 202 -6.72 14.27 -2.86
CA LYS A 202 -6.80 13.62 -4.18
C LYS A 202 -8.13 12.87 -4.44
N LEU A 203 -9.22 13.27 -3.79
CA LEU A 203 -10.53 12.61 -3.94
C LEU A 203 -11.24 12.91 -5.27
N TYR A 204 -10.75 13.88 -6.04
CA TYR A 204 -11.19 14.09 -7.42
C TYR A 204 -10.85 12.89 -8.33
N ASP A 205 -9.83 12.09 -7.96
CA ASP A 205 -9.53 10.82 -8.62
C ASP A 205 -10.37 9.70 -8.01
N LYS A 206 -11.40 9.28 -8.75
CA LYS A 206 -12.34 8.24 -8.32
C LYS A 206 -11.68 6.89 -8.06
N ARG A 207 -10.46 6.65 -8.56
CA ARG A 207 -9.68 5.43 -8.28
C ARG A 207 -9.28 5.32 -6.80
N ASN A 208 -9.28 6.44 -6.08
CA ASN A 208 -8.97 6.49 -4.65
C ASN A 208 -10.18 6.14 -3.76
N ILE A 209 -11.35 5.85 -4.34
CA ILE A 209 -12.57 5.47 -3.63
C ILE A 209 -13.04 4.11 -4.17
N LEU A 210 -12.76 3.06 -3.43
CA LEU A 210 -13.06 1.68 -3.79
C LEU A 210 -14.45 1.27 -3.27
N ASP A 211 -15.27 0.70 -4.15
CA ASP A 211 -16.54 0.05 -3.80
C ASP A 211 -16.30 -1.44 -3.49
N LEU A 212 -16.45 -1.83 -2.23
CA LEU A 212 -16.39 -3.23 -1.78
C LEU A 212 -17.78 -3.87 -1.62
N GLY A 213 -18.82 -3.13 -2.02
CA GLY A 213 -20.19 -3.53 -2.07
C GLY A 213 -20.99 -3.30 -0.81
N TYR A 214 -22.27 -3.69 -0.87
CA TYR A 214 -23.24 -3.29 0.14
C TYR A 214 -22.85 -3.71 1.57
N ARG A 215 -22.17 -4.85 1.75
CA ARG A 215 -21.76 -5.33 3.07
C ARG A 215 -20.46 -4.72 3.59
N GLN A 216 -19.49 -4.49 2.72
CA GLN A 216 -18.15 -4.04 3.12
C GLN A 216 -17.97 -2.52 3.01
N GLY A 217 -18.81 -1.86 2.22
CA GLY A 217 -18.86 -0.41 2.10
C GLY A 217 -17.82 0.16 1.15
N ILE A 218 -17.36 1.37 1.48
CA ILE A 218 -16.34 2.10 0.73
C ILE A 218 -14.98 1.95 1.43
N ARG A 219 -13.90 1.92 0.66
CA ARG A 219 -12.53 2.13 1.16
C ARG A 219 -11.87 3.27 0.41
N ILE A 220 -11.30 4.20 1.16
CA ILE A 220 -10.52 5.31 0.62
C ILE A 220 -9.04 4.94 0.69
N VAL A 221 -8.30 5.13 -0.41
CA VAL A 221 -6.92 4.67 -0.59
C VAL A 221 -6.03 5.75 -1.21
N ASP A 222 -4.71 5.59 -1.13
CA ASP A 222 -3.68 6.51 -1.65
C ASP A 222 -3.57 7.85 -0.89
N PHE A 223 -3.07 7.79 0.34
CA PHE A 223 -2.88 8.96 1.22
C PHE A 223 -1.54 9.69 0.99
N ALA A 224 -0.86 9.46 -0.13
CA ALA A 224 0.37 10.17 -0.47
C ALA A 224 0.18 11.71 -0.56
N GLY A 225 -1.05 12.17 -0.86
CA GLY A 225 -1.43 13.58 -0.88
C GLY A 225 -2.10 14.09 0.39
N ALA A 226 -2.20 13.27 1.43
CA ALA A 226 -2.98 13.60 2.62
C ALA A 226 -2.32 14.67 3.49
N TYR A 227 -3.13 15.44 4.21
CA TYR A 227 -2.72 16.53 5.06
C TYR A 227 -3.62 16.61 6.30
N LEU A 228 -3.11 17.21 7.37
CA LEU A 228 -3.91 17.50 8.56
C LEU A 228 -4.97 18.55 8.21
N HIS A 229 -6.21 18.28 8.55
CA HIS A 229 -7.37 19.06 8.15
C HIS A 229 -8.33 19.24 9.33
N GLU A 230 -8.69 20.48 9.62
CA GLU A 230 -9.77 20.79 10.56
C GLU A 230 -11.04 21.07 9.75
N CYS A 231 -12.01 20.17 9.84
CA CYS A 231 -13.27 20.30 9.12
C CYS A 231 -14.37 20.80 10.06
N LEU A 232 -14.86 22.01 9.80
CA LEU A 232 -15.98 22.59 10.55
C LEU A 232 -17.32 21.89 10.25
N ASP A 233 -17.43 21.26 9.09
CA ASP A 233 -18.63 20.54 8.63
C ASP A 233 -18.67 19.07 9.05
N ALA A 234 -17.62 18.57 9.71
CA ALA A 234 -17.50 17.16 10.07
C ALA A 234 -18.31 16.75 11.30
N GLY A 235 -19.12 17.65 11.88
CA GLY A 235 -19.94 17.36 13.06
C GLY A 235 -20.93 16.19 12.85
N PRO A 236 -21.23 15.39 13.89
CA PRO A 236 -22.27 14.38 13.82
C PRO A 236 -23.59 15.12 13.59
N GLY A 237 -24.21 14.89 12.43
CA GLY A 237 -25.39 15.64 12.03
C GLY A 237 -26.49 15.60 13.09
N TYR A 238 -26.71 16.71 13.78
CA TYR A 238 -27.98 17.25 14.27
C TYR A 238 -27.74 18.70 14.66
N GLY A 239 -28.64 19.58 14.21
CA GLY A 239 -28.45 21.03 14.19
C GLY A 239 -28.01 21.65 15.52
N MET A 240 -27.01 22.51 15.44
CA MET A 240 -26.88 23.67 16.32
C MET A 240 -26.59 24.87 15.42
N ASP A 241 -27.50 25.84 15.54
CA ASP A 241 -27.50 27.15 14.92
C ASP A 241 -26.31 27.96 15.47
N HIS A 242 -25.15 27.81 14.84
CA HIS A 242 -24.01 28.70 15.02
C HIS A 242 -23.75 29.43 13.71
N GLY A 243 -23.82 30.76 13.79
CA GLY A 243 -23.68 31.71 12.70
C GLY A 243 -22.71 31.27 11.60
N TYR A 244 -23.31 31.07 10.43
CA TYR A 244 -22.72 30.62 9.18
C TYR A 244 -21.66 31.61 8.66
N LEU A 245 -20.38 31.35 8.92
CA LEU A 245 -19.23 32.03 8.28
C LEU A 245 -18.05 31.08 7.98
N GLY A 246 -18.30 29.77 7.87
CA GLY A 246 -17.32 28.78 7.39
C GLY A 246 -17.72 28.28 6.01
N GLY A 247 -16.87 28.45 5.00
CA GLY A 247 -17.11 27.90 3.66
C GLY A 247 -17.12 26.37 3.69
N ALA A 248 -18.00 25.76 2.89
CA ALA A 248 -18.12 24.31 2.80
C ALA A 248 -16.79 23.65 2.41
N CYS A 249 -16.45 22.52 3.03
CA CYS A 249 -15.21 21.82 2.72
C CYS A 249 -15.15 21.36 1.23
N GLY A 250 -14.18 21.87 0.48
CA GLY A 250 -14.05 21.62 -0.97
C GLY A 250 -13.87 20.14 -1.35
N GLU A 251 -13.32 19.31 -0.46
CA GLU A 251 -13.24 17.86 -0.70
C GLU A 251 -14.62 17.20 -0.72
N LEU A 252 -15.53 17.63 0.17
CA LEU A 252 -16.90 17.14 0.18
C LEU A 252 -17.63 17.63 -1.08
N GLU A 253 -17.46 18.89 -1.49
CA GLU A 253 -18.10 19.43 -2.69
C GLU A 253 -17.64 18.75 -3.99
N SER A 254 -16.36 18.37 -4.08
CA SER A 254 -15.76 17.77 -5.29
C SER A 254 -16.45 16.47 -5.75
N ILE A 255 -17.08 15.73 -4.83
CA ILE A 255 -17.83 14.53 -5.15
C ILE A 255 -19.21 14.85 -5.73
N PHE A 256 -19.80 15.98 -5.34
CA PHE A 256 -21.14 16.38 -5.77
C PHE A 256 -21.14 17.12 -7.11
N SER A 257 -20.04 17.79 -7.48
CA SER A 257 -19.98 18.59 -8.72
C SER A 257 -19.82 17.76 -10.01
N SER A 258 -19.51 16.46 -9.92
CA SER A 258 -19.31 15.59 -11.09
C SER A 258 -20.58 14.91 -11.64
N THR A 259 -21.76 15.47 -11.39
CA THR A 259 -23.02 15.05 -12.04
C THR A 259 -23.26 15.77 -13.37
N SER A 260 -23.12 15.05 -14.49
CA SER A 260 -24.21 14.89 -15.49
C SER A 260 -23.78 14.32 -16.85
N LYS A 261 -22.51 13.98 -17.14
CA LYS A 261 -22.12 13.59 -18.51
C LYS A 261 -21.60 12.17 -18.78
N ASP A 262 -21.23 11.37 -17.78
CA ASP A 262 -20.43 10.16 -18.07
C ASP A 262 -21.12 8.80 -17.82
N ILE A 263 -22.45 8.74 -17.62
CA ILE A 263 -23.13 7.46 -17.30
C ILE A 263 -23.92 6.87 -18.49
N GLU A 264 -24.04 7.57 -19.62
CA GLU A 264 -24.70 7.02 -20.82
C GLU A 264 -23.83 6.06 -21.66
N SER A 265 -22.52 5.92 -21.40
CA SER A 265 -21.62 5.13 -22.26
C SER A 265 -21.37 3.68 -21.81
N ARG A 266 -22.07 3.18 -20.78
CA ARG A 266 -21.90 1.79 -20.30
C ARG A 266 -23.21 1.01 -20.20
N GLY A 267 -24.08 1.18 -21.19
CA GLY A 267 -25.24 0.33 -21.41
C GLY A 267 -25.34 -0.10 -22.87
N SER A 268 -24.70 -1.20 -23.24
CA SER A 268 -25.17 -2.15 -24.26
C SER A 268 -24.26 -3.40 -24.28
N PRO A 269 -24.84 -4.59 -24.53
CA PRO A 269 -24.30 -5.90 -24.17
C PRO A 269 -23.00 -6.31 -24.85
#